data_AF-A0A2G6DUG1-F1
#
_entry.id   AF-A0A2G6DUG1-F1
#
_cell.length_a   1.000
_cell.length_b   1.000
_cell.length_c   1.000
_cell.angle_alpha   90.00
_cell.angle_beta   90.00
_cell.angle_gamma   90.00
#
_symmetry.space_group_name_H-M   'P 1'
#
loop_
_entity.id
_entity.type
_entity.pdbx_description
1 polymer ?
#
loop_
_entity_poly.entity_id
_entity_poly.type
_entity_poly.pdbx_seq_one_letter_code
_entity_poly.pdbx_strand_id
1 'polypeptide(L)'
;MTPSAHDAEDRRRETALRIVRHARELAHQHGADGFTMDQLADRVGVSRRTLYDAIIGDDLSIDPGVLATFRAGGPTGELIEDMLVVADSLFAQAALTVADARQMRSLLEACPPLVSHVLTRLEEVITCLVEDIVAREGSPPDARTARGLLATFAVLGQLSVHE
;
A
#
# COMPACT_ATOMS: atom_id res chain seq x y z
N MET A 1 -6.07 -17.09 27.40
CA MET A 1 -6.98 -16.24 26.60
C MET A 1 -6.12 -15.70 25.46
N THR A 2 -6.18 -16.34 24.30
CA THR A 2 -5.35 -15.97 23.14
C THR A 2 -6.02 -14.78 22.46
N PRO A 3 -5.32 -13.68 22.18
CA PRO A 3 -5.94 -12.55 21.48
C PRO A 3 -6.46 -13.03 20.11
N SER A 4 -7.71 -12.68 19.80
CA SER A 4 -8.35 -13.02 18.52
C SER A 4 -7.74 -12.16 17.40
N ALA A 5 -7.80 -12.63 16.15
CA ALA A 5 -7.33 -11.86 14.99
C ALA A 5 -7.99 -10.47 14.91
N HIS A 6 -9.26 -10.38 15.34
CA HIS A 6 -10.02 -9.13 15.42
C HIS A 6 -9.40 -8.12 16.41
N ASP A 7 -8.91 -8.57 17.57
CA ASP A 7 -8.25 -7.71 18.56
C ASP A 7 -6.90 -7.17 18.05
N ALA A 8 -6.25 -7.87 17.11
CA ALA A 8 -5.00 -7.43 16.51
C ALA A 8 -5.22 -6.42 15.37
N GLU A 9 -6.29 -6.56 14.59
CA GLU A 9 -6.73 -5.56 13.61
C GLU A 9 -7.18 -4.27 14.28
N ASP A 10 -8.00 -4.36 15.33
CA ASP A 10 -8.50 -3.18 16.05
C ASP A 10 -7.36 -2.37 16.68
N ARG A 11 -6.37 -3.05 17.30
CA ARG A 11 -5.18 -2.39 17.86
C ARG A 11 -4.29 -1.77 16.77
N ARG A 12 -4.18 -2.39 15.60
CA ARG A 12 -3.46 -1.81 14.45
C ARG A 12 -4.17 -0.56 13.95
N ARG A 13 -5.49 -0.61 13.82
CA ARG A 13 -6.32 0.52 13.41
C ARG A 13 -6.23 1.68 14.41
N GLU A 14 -6.30 1.39 15.70
CA GLU A 14 -6.12 2.38 16.76
C GLU A 14 -4.72 3.04 16.69
N THR A 15 -3.69 2.25 16.43
CA THR A 15 -2.32 2.74 16.27
C THR A 15 -2.19 3.65 15.05
N ALA A 16 -2.75 3.25 13.89
CA ALA A 16 -2.78 4.07 12.68
C ALA A 16 -3.51 5.41 12.91
N LEU A 17 -4.65 5.40 13.59
CA LEU A 17 -5.40 6.61 13.94
C LEU A 17 -4.59 7.55 14.85
N ARG A 18 -3.87 7.00 15.83
CA ARG A 18 -2.96 7.77 16.70
C ARG A 18 -1.83 8.42 15.89
N ILE A 19 -1.23 7.67 14.97
CA ILE A 19 -0.17 8.15 14.08
C ILE A 19 -0.68 9.31 13.22
N VAL A 20 -1.83 9.15 12.56
CA VAL A 20 -2.46 10.20 11.74
C VAL A 20 -2.73 11.46 12.57
N ARG A 21 -3.26 11.30 13.80
CA ARG A 21 -3.52 12.44 14.68
C ARG A 21 -2.24 13.22 14.98
N HIS A 22 -1.19 12.52 15.41
CA HIS A 22 0.08 13.17 15.74
C HIS A 22 0.80 13.75 14.53
N ALA A 23 0.68 13.13 13.36
CA ALA A 23 1.17 13.68 12.10
C ALA A 23 0.49 15.01 11.74
N ARG A 24 -0.84 15.10 11.90
CA ARG A 24 -1.60 16.33 11.66
C ARG A 24 -1.26 17.43 12.66
N GLU A 25 -1.07 17.07 13.93
CA GLU A 25 -0.59 18.00 14.96
C GLU A 25 0.80 18.56 14.59
N LEU A 26 1.74 17.70 14.20
CA LEU A 26 3.09 18.11 13.80
C LEU A 26 3.06 18.97 12.54
N ALA A 27 2.28 18.61 11.53
CA ALA A 27 2.10 19.42 10.32
C ALA A 27 1.56 20.82 10.63
N HIS A 28 0.63 20.93 11.58
CA HIS A 28 0.12 22.22 12.04
C HIS A 28 1.19 23.04 12.80
N GLN A 29 2.02 22.38 13.60
CA GLN A 29 3.07 23.02 14.41
C GLN A 29 4.28 23.49 13.57
N HIS A 30 4.65 22.73 12.55
CA HIS A 30 5.87 22.98 11.77
C HIS A 30 5.64 23.72 10.44
N GLY A 31 4.37 23.90 10.01
CA GLY A 31 4.06 24.68 8.81
C GLY A 31 4.58 24.06 7.51
N ALA A 32 4.90 24.88 6.52
CA ALA A 32 5.24 24.45 5.15
C ALA A 32 6.49 23.55 5.04
N ASP A 33 7.37 23.58 6.04
CA ASP A 33 8.58 22.75 6.09
C ASP A 33 8.27 21.28 6.47
N GLY A 34 7.04 20.99 6.91
CA GLY A 34 6.58 19.66 7.29
C GLY A 34 7.24 19.15 8.59
N PHE A 35 7.18 17.84 8.81
CA PHE A 35 7.85 17.18 9.94
C PHE A 35 8.59 15.92 9.47
N THR A 36 9.53 15.44 10.27
CA THR A 36 10.30 14.23 9.96
C THR A 36 9.65 12.99 10.58
N MET A 37 9.88 11.83 9.96
CA MET A 37 9.41 10.54 10.52
C MET A 37 10.01 10.24 11.90
N ASP A 38 11.17 10.80 12.22
CA ASP A 38 11.75 10.75 13.58
C ASP A 38 10.90 11.48 14.60
N GLN A 39 10.51 12.72 14.30
CA GLN A 39 9.67 13.52 15.19
C GLN A 39 8.32 12.84 15.43
N LEU A 40 7.77 12.20 14.40
CA LEU A 40 6.53 11.44 14.53
C LEU A 40 6.73 10.14 15.34
N ALA A 41 7.81 9.40 15.10
CA ALA A 41 8.14 8.18 15.84
C ALA A 41 8.33 8.46 17.33
N ASP A 42 9.11 9.50 17.67
CA ASP A 42 9.35 9.94 19.04
C ASP A 42 8.05 10.36 19.72
N ARG A 43 7.17 11.07 19.00
CA ARG A 43 5.89 11.56 19.56
C ARG A 43 4.86 10.45 19.75
N VAL A 44 4.86 9.42 18.90
CA VAL A 44 3.97 8.26 19.01
C VAL A 44 4.52 7.23 20.02
N GLY A 45 5.83 7.22 20.25
CA GLY A 45 6.52 6.28 21.14
C GLY A 45 6.81 4.92 20.49
N VAL A 46 7.08 4.89 19.18
CA VAL A 46 7.35 3.66 18.42
C VAL A 46 8.66 3.77 17.66
N SER A 47 9.22 2.64 17.23
CA SER A 47 10.39 2.68 16.34
C SER A 47 10.03 3.22 14.96
N ARG A 48 10.99 3.82 14.25
CA ARG A 48 10.79 4.31 12.88
C ARG A 48 10.29 3.21 11.94
N ARG A 49 10.80 1.98 12.11
CA ARG A 49 10.35 0.79 11.38
C ARG A 49 8.87 0.49 11.66
N THR A 50 8.49 0.40 12.93
CA THR A 50 7.10 0.19 13.36
C THR A 50 6.17 1.28 12.84
N LEU A 51 6.65 2.52 12.78
CA LEU A 51 5.88 3.64 12.23
C LEU A 51 5.62 3.46 10.73
N TYR A 52 6.62 3.06 9.95
CA TYR A 52 6.45 2.78 8.53
C TYR A 52 5.54 1.57 8.29
N ASP A 53 5.76 0.47 9.02
CA ASP A 53 4.95 -0.75 8.95
C ASP A 53 3.48 -0.44 9.29
N ALA A 54 3.23 0.39 10.32
CA ALA A 54 1.88 0.79 10.73
C ALA A 54 1.20 1.77 9.76
N ILE A 55 1.96 2.57 9.01
CA ILE A 55 1.39 3.51 8.02
C ILE A 55 1.13 2.79 6.71
N ILE A 56 2.12 2.08 6.16
CA ILE A 56 2.03 1.41 4.86
C ILE A 56 1.18 0.14 4.94
N GLY A 57 1.05 -0.44 6.13
CA GLY A 57 0.45 -1.74 6.35
C GLY A 57 1.51 -2.84 6.24
N ASP A 58 1.47 -3.80 7.18
CA ASP A 58 2.39 -4.95 7.22
C ASP A 58 2.26 -5.87 6.00
N ASP A 59 1.19 -5.75 5.21
CA ASP A 59 0.84 -6.76 4.21
C ASP A 59 0.21 -6.14 2.95
N LEU A 60 0.98 -5.32 2.23
CA LEU A 60 0.83 -5.23 0.78
C LEU A 60 1.29 -6.58 0.17
N SER A 61 0.57 -7.64 0.48
CA SER A 61 0.77 -8.95 -0.12
C SER A 61 -0.37 -9.27 -1.05
N ILE A 62 0.00 -9.94 -2.14
CA ILE A 62 -0.94 -10.52 -3.08
C ILE A 62 -1.33 -11.88 -2.51
N ASP A 63 -2.60 -12.25 -2.60
CA ASP A 63 -3.05 -13.56 -2.15
C ASP A 63 -2.25 -14.64 -2.91
N PRO A 64 -1.59 -15.59 -2.23
CA PRO A 64 -0.75 -16.58 -2.89
C PRO A 64 -1.50 -17.43 -3.92
N GLY A 65 -2.80 -17.68 -3.72
CA GLY A 65 -3.66 -18.41 -4.66
C GLY A 65 -4.01 -17.59 -5.90
N VAL A 66 -4.29 -16.29 -5.73
CA VAL A 66 -4.46 -15.34 -6.86
C VAL A 66 -3.18 -15.27 -7.67
N LEU A 67 -2.02 -15.14 -7.01
CA LEU A 67 -0.73 -15.07 -7.68
C LEU A 67 -0.37 -16.39 -8.40
N ALA A 68 -0.69 -17.54 -7.81
CA ALA A 68 -0.49 -18.83 -8.47
C ALA A 68 -1.38 -18.98 -9.72
N THR A 69 -2.62 -18.52 -9.65
CA THR A 69 -3.56 -18.52 -10.79
C THR A 69 -3.06 -17.60 -11.91
N PHE A 70 -2.57 -16.41 -11.54
CA PHE A 70 -1.96 -15.46 -12.46
C PHE A 70 -0.77 -16.07 -13.20
N ARG A 71 0.17 -16.68 -12.47
CA ARG A 71 1.36 -17.34 -13.02
C ARG A 71 1.02 -18.51 -13.96
N ALA A 72 -0.10 -19.19 -13.71
CA ALA A 72 -0.59 -20.25 -14.58
C ALA A 72 -1.28 -19.74 -15.86
N GLY A 73 -1.38 -18.42 -16.04
CA GLY A 73 -2.00 -17.79 -17.21
C GLY A 73 -3.52 -17.60 -17.08
N GLY A 74 -4.06 -17.54 -15.86
CA GLY A 74 -5.48 -17.27 -15.62
C GLY A 74 -5.70 -16.04 -14.74
N PRO A 75 -6.97 -15.74 -14.37
CA PRO A 75 -8.18 -16.52 -14.61
C PRO A 75 -8.79 -16.41 -16.02
N THR A 76 -8.54 -15.33 -16.76
CA THR A 76 -9.14 -15.07 -18.09
C THR A 76 -8.24 -15.51 -19.23
N GLY A 77 -6.92 -15.52 -19.03
CA GLY A 77 -5.93 -15.70 -20.10
C GLY A 77 -5.38 -14.38 -20.62
N GLU A 78 -6.09 -13.28 -20.40
CA GLU A 78 -5.68 -11.95 -20.84
C GLU A 78 -4.87 -11.25 -19.75
N LEU A 79 -3.61 -10.91 -20.06
CA LEU A 79 -2.64 -10.38 -19.09
C LEU A 79 -3.18 -9.17 -18.30
N ILE A 80 -3.83 -8.22 -18.98
CA ILE A 80 -4.33 -7.00 -18.34
C ILE A 80 -5.53 -7.29 -17.43
N GLU A 81 -6.44 -8.17 -17.84
CA GLU A 81 -7.61 -8.56 -17.04
C GLU A 81 -7.19 -9.36 -15.80
N ASP A 82 -6.24 -10.27 -15.97
CA ASP A 82 -5.71 -11.06 -14.86
C ASP A 82 -4.91 -10.20 -13.87
N MET A 83 -4.22 -9.17 -14.36
CA MET A 83 -3.53 -8.20 -13.52
C MET A 83 -4.48 -7.31 -12.71
N LEU A 84 -5.69 -7.03 -13.21
CA LEU A 84 -6.71 -6.35 -12.42
C LEU A 84 -7.11 -7.19 -11.20
N VAL A 85 -7.22 -8.50 -11.35
CA VAL A 85 -7.51 -9.43 -10.24
C VAL A 85 -6.38 -9.47 -9.23
N VAL A 86 -5.13 -9.48 -9.69
CA VAL A 86 -3.94 -9.40 -8.81
C VAL A 86 -3.91 -8.08 -8.04
N ALA A 87 -4.16 -6.96 -8.71
CA ALA A 87 -4.18 -5.66 -8.07
C ALA A 87 -5.36 -5.51 -7.09
N ASP A 88 -6.54 -6.04 -7.42
CA ASP A 88 -7.68 -6.08 -6.51
C ASP A 88 -7.36 -6.87 -5.23
N SER A 89 -6.72 -8.04 -5.36
CA SER A 89 -6.26 -8.85 -4.21
C SER A 89 -5.30 -8.08 -3.29
N LEU A 90 -4.38 -7.29 -3.86
CA LEU A 90 -3.45 -6.47 -3.08
C LEU A 90 -4.17 -5.43 -2.23
N PHE A 91 -5.22 -4.79 -2.77
CA PHE A 91 -5.97 -3.75 -2.06
C PHE A 91 -7.08 -4.32 -1.15
N ALA A 92 -7.65 -5.48 -1.49
CA ALA A 92 -8.65 -6.16 -0.68
C ALA A 92 -8.06 -6.67 0.65
N GLN A 93 -6.83 -7.21 0.63
CA GLN A 93 -6.15 -7.65 1.86
C GLN A 93 -5.77 -6.50 2.79
N ALA A 94 -5.54 -5.31 2.23
CA ALA A 94 -5.26 -4.13 3.03
C ALA A 94 -6.49 -3.62 3.81
N ALA A 95 -7.69 -4.19 3.59
CA ALA A 95 -8.96 -3.81 4.23
C ALA A 95 -9.18 -2.29 4.27
N LEU A 96 -8.67 -1.59 3.26
CA LEU A 96 -8.62 -0.13 3.22
C LEU A 96 -10.04 0.37 2.99
N THR A 97 -10.65 0.90 4.05
CA THR A 97 -11.88 1.67 3.89
C THR A 97 -11.54 3.00 3.22
N VAL A 98 -12.54 3.64 2.61
CA VAL A 98 -12.36 5.00 2.08
C VAL A 98 -11.89 6.01 3.13
N ALA A 99 -12.23 5.79 4.39
CA ALA A 99 -11.71 6.60 5.49
C ALA A 99 -10.19 6.42 5.65
N ASP A 100 -9.69 5.19 5.56
CA ASP A 100 -8.25 4.88 5.68
C ASP A 100 -7.48 5.45 4.47
N ALA A 101 -8.06 5.36 3.27
CA ALA A 101 -7.45 5.91 2.05
C ALA A 101 -7.34 7.46 2.08
N ARG A 102 -8.37 8.16 2.57
CA ARG A 102 -8.31 9.62 2.81
C ARG A 102 -7.30 9.98 3.88
N GLN A 103 -7.18 9.17 4.93
CA GLN A 103 -6.17 9.37 5.98
C GLN A 103 -4.76 9.22 5.44
N MET A 104 -4.50 8.18 4.64
CA MET A 104 -3.23 7.97 3.95
C MET A 104 -2.85 9.18 3.09
N ARG A 105 -3.79 9.67 2.27
CA ARG A 105 -3.55 10.86 1.44
C ARG A 105 -3.17 12.09 2.27
N SER A 106 -3.92 12.37 3.35
CA SER A 106 -3.63 13.51 4.23
C SER A 106 -2.26 13.38 4.91
N LEU A 107 -1.81 12.16 5.19
CA LEU A 107 -0.48 11.86 5.74
C LEU A 107 0.63 12.13 4.70
N LEU A 108 0.44 11.67 3.46
CA LEU A 108 1.39 11.87 2.36
C LEU A 108 1.56 13.35 2.00
N GLU A 109 0.46 14.12 2.00
CA GLU A 109 0.50 15.56 1.78
C GLU A 109 1.25 16.30 2.90
N ALA A 110 1.11 15.83 4.15
CA ALA A 110 1.75 16.43 5.32
C ALA A 110 3.22 16.01 5.52
N CYS A 111 3.64 14.88 4.93
CA CYS A 111 4.96 14.29 5.13
C CYS A 111 5.57 13.85 3.80
N PRO A 112 6.25 14.75 3.06
CA PRO A 112 6.92 14.42 1.81
C PRO A 112 7.93 13.25 1.90
N PRO A 113 8.70 13.07 2.99
CA PRO A 113 9.57 11.89 3.13
C PRO A 113 8.84 10.55 3.14
N LEU A 114 7.58 10.52 3.58
CA LEU A 114 6.74 9.31 3.53
C LEU A 114 6.40 8.92 2.09
N VAL A 115 6.25 9.90 1.19
CA VAL A 115 6.01 9.66 -0.24
C VAL A 115 7.16 8.85 -0.83
N SER A 116 8.41 9.25 -0.57
CA SER A 116 9.58 8.51 -1.06
C SER A 116 9.58 7.07 -0.58
N HIS A 117 9.18 6.83 0.68
CA HIS A 117 9.14 5.48 1.23
C HIS A 117 8.02 4.61 0.60
N VAL A 118 6.84 5.19 0.38
CA VAL A 118 5.74 4.52 -0.34
C VAL A 118 6.14 4.19 -1.77
N LEU A 119 6.84 5.10 -2.46
CA LEU A 119 7.34 4.86 -3.82
C LEU A 119 8.37 3.73 -3.86
N THR A 120 9.31 3.67 -2.91
CA THR A 120 10.25 2.53 -2.79
C THR A 120 9.50 1.21 -2.58
N ARG A 121 8.47 1.19 -1.74
CA ARG A 121 7.68 -0.03 -1.52
C ARG A 121 6.90 -0.45 -2.76
N LEU A 122 6.33 0.52 -3.49
CA LEU A 122 5.67 0.28 -4.79
C LEU A 122 6.64 -0.29 -5.81
N GLU A 123 7.88 0.21 -5.86
CA GLU A 123 8.93 -0.28 -6.75
C GLU A 123 9.28 -1.75 -6.47
N GLU A 124 9.34 -2.16 -5.19
CA GLU A 124 9.53 -3.56 -4.80
C GLU A 124 8.39 -4.46 -5.33
N VAL A 125 7.14 -4.03 -5.14
CA VAL A 125 5.95 -4.78 -5.62
C VAL A 125 5.95 -4.87 -7.15
N ILE A 126 6.23 -3.77 -7.84
CA ILE A 126 6.30 -3.73 -9.31
C ILE A 126 7.40 -4.66 -9.81
N THR A 127 8.56 -4.68 -9.15
CA THR A 127 9.68 -5.55 -9.54
C THR A 127 9.28 -7.02 -9.48
N CYS A 128 8.68 -7.46 -8.37
CA CYS A 128 8.19 -8.83 -8.24
C CYS A 128 7.13 -9.18 -9.30
N LEU A 129 6.22 -8.25 -9.60
CA LEU A 129 5.19 -8.47 -10.62
C LEU A 129 5.78 -8.57 -12.03
N VAL A 130 6.81 -7.79 -12.36
CA VAL A 130 7.50 -7.90 -13.65
C VAL A 130 8.15 -9.27 -13.80
N GLU A 131 8.76 -9.80 -12.74
CA GLU A 131 9.32 -11.16 -12.75
C GLU A 131 8.23 -12.21 -13.00
N ASP A 132 7.07 -12.06 -12.37
CA ASP A 132 5.92 -12.94 -12.57
C ASP A 132 5.34 -12.87 -13.99
N ILE A 133 5.29 -11.66 -14.57
CA ILE A 133 4.87 -11.46 -15.96
C ILE A 133 5.86 -12.10 -16.94
N VAL A 134 7.16 -11.93 -16.71
CA VAL A 134 8.21 -12.56 -17.54
C VAL A 134 8.10 -14.08 -17.47
N ALA A 135 7.87 -14.64 -16.28
CA ALA A 135 7.68 -16.07 -16.10
C ALA A 135 6.44 -16.60 -16.84
N ARG A 136 5.36 -15.82 -16.88
CA ARG A 136 4.09 -16.14 -17.55
C ARG A 136 4.17 -16.01 -19.08
N GLU A 137 4.63 -14.86 -19.58
CA GLU A 137 4.59 -14.49 -21.00
C GLU A 137 5.87 -14.86 -21.76
N GLY A 138 6.91 -15.30 -21.04
CA GLY A 138 8.23 -15.60 -21.59
C GLY A 138 9.03 -14.37 -22.05
N SER A 139 8.51 -13.16 -21.85
CA SER A 139 9.15 -11.91 -22.23
C SER A 139 8.70 -10.75 -21.32
N PRO A 140 9.52 -9.69 -21.17
CA PRO A 140 9.12 -8.53 -20.40
C PRO A 140 7.95 -7.80 -21.06
N PRO A 141 7.08 -7.13 -20.27
CA PRO A 141 5.96 -6.38 -20.81
C PRO A 141 6.47 -5.26 -21.73
N ASP A 142 5.77 -5.06 -22.84
CA ASP A 142 6.04 -3.92 -23.71
C ASP A 142 5.67 -2.59 -23.01
N ALA A 143 6.08 -1.46 -23.59
CA ALA A 143 5.85 -0.15 -22.97
C ALA A 143 4.35 0.19 -22.80
N ARG A 144 3.47 -0.39 -23.62
CA ARG A 144 2.02 -0.18 -23.52
C ARG A 144 1.46 -0.96 -22.33
N THR A 145 1.86 -2.22 -22.20
CA THR A 145 1.50 -3.12 -21.11
C THR A 145 2.03 -2.56 -19.79
N ALA A 146 3.31 -2.18 -19.73
CA ALA A 146 3.89 -1.55 -18.54
C ALA A 146 3.12 -0.30 -18.08
N ARG A 147 2.68 0.56 -19.01
CA ARG A 147 1.83 1.71 -18.68
C ARG A 147 0.45 1.30 -18.18
N GLY A 148 -0.16 0.28 -18.79
CA GLY A 148 -1.44 -0.27 -18.34
C GLY A 148 -1.38 -0.81 -16.91
N LEU A 149 -0.29 -1.51 -16.58
CA LEU A 149 -0.03 -2.03 -15.23
C LEU A 149 0.11 -0.89 -14.22
N LEU A 150 0.96 0.10 -14.51
CA LEU A 150 1.14 1.26 -13.64
C LEU A 150 -0.17 2.05 -13.46
N ALA A 151 -0.93 2.25 -14.53
CA ALA A 151 -2.22 2.92 -14.48
C ALA A 151 -3.23 2.12 -13.64
N THR A 152 -3.20 0.80 -13.70
CA THR A 152 -4.06 -0.08 -12.91
C THR A 152 -3.80 0.09 -11.41
N PHE A 153 -2.53 0.04 -10.99
CA PHE A 153 -2.16 0.28 -9.58
C PHE A 153 -2.53 1.70 -9.12
N ALA A 154 -2.33 2.71 -9.97
CA ALA A 154 -2.67 4.09 -9.64
C ALA A 154 -4.19 4.31 -9.53
N VAL A 155 -4.97 3.76 -10.46
CA VAL A 155 -6.43 3.92 -10.50
C VAL A 155 -7.10 3.11 -9.39
N LEU A 156 -6.69 1.87 -9.13
CA LEU A 156 -7.22 1.10 -8.01
C LEU A 156 -6.86 1.75 -6.67
N GLY A 157 -5.65 2.28 -6.53
CA GLY A 157 -5.29 3.11 -5.38
C GLY A 157 -6.17 4.36 -5.22
N GLN A 158 -6.76 4.88 -6.30
CA GLN A 158 -7.69 6.03 -6.28
C GLN A 158 -9.17 5.63 -6.13
N LEU A 159 -9.59 4.48 -6.65
CA LEU A 159 -10.97 4.00 -6.57
C LEU A 159 -11.32 3.47 -5.19
N SER A 160 -10.35 2.84 -4.49
CA SER A 160 -10.47 2.51 -3.06
C SER A 160 -10.60 3.76 -2.15
N VAL A 161 -10.55 4.97 -2.72
CA VAL A 161 -10.76 6.27 -2.05
C VAL A 161 -12.18 6.83 -2.30
N HIS A 162 -12.95 6.24 -3.23
CA HIS A 162 -14.17 6.85 -3.76
C HIS A 162 -15.51 6.13 -3.48
N GLU A 163 -15.53 4.92 -2.89
CA GLU A 163 -16.77 4.24 -2.43
C GLU A 163 -17.11 4.40 -0.94
#